data_AF-A0A231HCI5-F1
#
_entry.id   AF-A0A231HCI5-F1
#
_cell.length_a   1.000
_cell.length_b   1.000
_cell.length_c   1.000
_cell.angle_alpha   90.00
_cell.angle_beta   90.00
_cell.angle_gamma   90.00
#
_symmetry.space_group_name_H-M   'P 1'
#
loop_
_entity.id
_entity.type
_entity.pdbx_description
1 polymer ?
#
loop_
_entity_poly.entity_id
_entity_poly.type
_entity_poly.pdbx_seq_one_letter_code
_entity_poly.pdbx_strand_id
1 'polypeptide(L)'
;MVDSPRTPPKTSPVRATGMRPATREIGYATSYAGDIWLSDTETNPELRWPRSVWVYDQMLRQDAQIASVHRAITLPVRRTEWRIDPNGAPDEVVEFVAGDLHLPIVGADDESERPKPRIRNGFSWSEHLMLALLCLPFGHSFFEQTYQLDDQGFAHLAKLGPRLPRSIANVVVAPSGDLVSIAQYAMGTMPGLYQAQMIGPGANGGTPIPARRIVPYVLDREGGDWLGKSVLRPVYKNWLIKDEMLRVQAATVRRNGMGVPIYYGGPLDQQDDLEQGLRMANDYQAGDYNGAALPNGAKLRLQGVEGALPDADPVIRYHDEQIARSLLAHFLNLGTQTGSWALGSTFADFFVMSLQTTGQLVADTGTAYIVERLVDLNFGPDVPAPRIVFDEIGSRQDATALAIQQLISVGALVPDRRTEQAIRESMGLPAKEPGAADPGETAQPQQGAPVDGDGSDPNEPQEPDQ
;
A
#
# COMPACT_ATOMS: atom_id res chain seq x y z
N MET A 1 21.43 70.03 -28.51
CA MET A 1 20.18 69.35 -28.10
C MET A 1 20.37 67.87 -28.40
N VAL A 2 20.15 67.05 -27.38
CA VAL A 2 20.60 65.66 -27.26
C VAL A 2 19.70 64.72 -28.04
N ASP A 3 20.31 63.82 -28.81
CA ASP A 3 19.67 62.77 -29.59
C ASP A 3 19.19 61.66 -28.64
N SER A 4 17.89 61.32 -28.68
CA SER A 4 17.29 60.25 -27.86
C SER A 4 16.96 59.04 -28.74
N PRO A 5 17.40 57.83 -28.39
CA PRO A 5 17.06 56.64 -29.17
C PRO A 5 15.60 56.22 -28.89
N ARG A 6 14.79 56.15 -29.96
CA ARG A 6 13.43 55.60 -29.92
C ARG A 6 13.47 54.10 -29.63
N THR A 7 12.89 53.69 -28.52
CA THR A 7 12.63 52.29 -28.14
C THR A 7 11.61 51.68 -29.12
N PRO A 8 11.81 50.45 -29.63
CA PRO A 8 10.79 49.80 -30.45
C PRO A 8 9.56 49.42 -29.60
N PRO A 9 8.34 49.48 -30.15
CA PRO A 9 7.14 49.12 -29.41
C PRO A 9 7.16 47.63 -29.08
N LYS A 10 6.88 47.29 -27.81
CA LYS A 10 6.63 45.92 -27.36
C LYS A 10 5.48 45.35 -28.18
N THR A 11 5.77 44.42 -29.08
CA THR A 11 4.78 43.60 -29.77
C THR A 11 4.05 42.78 -28.71
N SER A 12 2.82 43.19 -28.40
CA SER A 12 1.89 42.34 -27.66
C SER A 12 1.70 41.06 -28.46
N PRO A 13 1.71 39.87 -27.83
CA PRO A 13 1.48 38.64 -28.56
C PRO A 13 0.09 38.70 -29.19
N VAL A 14 0.05 38.63 -30.51
CA VAL A 14 -1.19 38.53 -31.27
C VAL A 14 -1.85 37.22 -30.85
N ARG A 15 -2.85 37.31 -29.97
CA ARG A 15 -3.71 36.17 -29.61
C ARG A 15 -4.31 35.65 -30.91
N ALA A 16 -3.91 34.45 -31.32
CA ALA A 16 -4.38 33.84 -32.55
C ALA A 16 -5.91 33.88 -32.61
N THR A 17 -6.40 34.38 -33.74
CA THR A 17 -7.80 34.53 -34.10
C THR A 17 -8.57 33.21 -34.05
N GLY A 18 -9.71 33.22 -33.36
CA GLY A 18 -10.93 32.53 -33.82
C GLY A 18 -11.42 31.33 -33.01
N MET A 19 -10.54 30.52 -32.41
CA MET A 19 -10.99 29.33 -31.67
C MET A 19 -11.09 29.65 -30.17
N ARG A 20 -12.32 29.83 -29.68
CA ARG A 20 -12.54 29.91 -28.23
C ARG A 20 -12.21 28.54 -27.63
N PRO A 21 -11.43 28.48 -26.54
CA PRO A 21 -11.16 27.21 -25.88
C PRO A 21 -12.49 26.58 -25.44
N ALA A 22 -12.59 25.25 -25.54
CA ALA A 22 -13.70 24.54 -24.94
C ALA A 22 -13.62 24.70 -23.42
N THR A 23 -14.62 25.33 -22.83
CA THR A 23 -14.68 25.64 -21.38
C THR A 23 -15.62 24.72 -20.61
N ARG A 24 -16.29 23.80 -21.30
CA ARG A 24 -17.19 22.80 -20.72
C ARG A 24 -17.23 21.55 -21.58
N GLU A 25 -17.43 20.42 -20.93
CA GLU A 25 -17.71 19.15 -21.60
C GLU A 25 -19.09 19.18 -22.27
N ILE A 26 -19.20 18.52 -23.44
CA ILE A 26 -20.49 18.31 -24.12
C ILE A 26 -21.08 16.94 -23.75
N GLY A 27 -20.21 15.95 -23.54
CA GLY A 27 -20.59 14.60 -23.14
C GLY A 27 -20.72 14.42 -21.63
N TYR A 28 -20.97 13.18 -21.22
CA TYR A 28 -20.98 12.76 -19.82
C TYR A 28 -20.03 11.57 -19.64
N ALA A 29 -19.39 11.49 -18.48
CA ALA A 29 -18.50 10.37 -18.13
C ALA A 29 -19.23 9.25 -17.37
N THR A 30 -20.43 9.51 -16.85
CA THR A 30 -21.27 8.51 -16.18
C THR A 30 -22.65 8.43 -16.80
N SER A 31 -23.15 7.21 -17.03
CA SER A 31 -24.49 6.95 -17.55
C SER A 31 -25.59 7.41 -16.58
N TYR A 32 -25.28 7.50 -15.28
CA TYR A 32 -26.18 7.98 -14.24
C TYR A 32 -25.41 8.91 -13.29
N ALA A 33 -25.64 10.21 -13.42
CA ALA A 33 -25.15 11.21 -12.47
C ALA A 33 -25.99 11.20 -11.18
N GLY A 34 -25.39 11.64 -10.07
CA GLY A 34 -26.02 11.60 -8.76
C GLY A 34 -25.48 10.45 -7.92
N ASP A 35 -26.38 9.71 -7.28
CA ASP A 35 -26.05 8.64 -6.34
C ASP A 35 -25.37 7.45 -7.02
N ILE A 36 -24.16 7.10 -6.56
CA ILE A 36 -23.32 6.05 -7.15
C ILE A 36 -23.97 4.66 -7.17
N TRP A 37 -24.99 4.46 -6.33
CA TRP A 37 -25.86 3.28 -6.30
C TRP A 37 -26.48 2.94 -7.65
N LEU A 38 -26.74 3.97 -8.47
CA LEU A 38 -27.37 3.84 -9.79
C LEU A 38 -26.37 3.53 -10.91
N SER A 39 -25.07 3.69 -10.64
CA SER A 39 -23.97 3.45 -11.58
C SER A 39 -23.13 2.21 -11.24
N ASP A 40 -23.40 1.51 -10.13
CA ASP A 40 -22.70 0.27 -9.78
C ASP A 40 -22.96 -0.83 -10.81
N THR A 41 -21.90 -1.24 -11.52
CA THR A 41 -21.93 -2.25 -12.59
C THR A 41 -21.55 -3.65 -12.10
N GLU A 42 -21.33 -3.83 -10.79
CA GLU A 42 -20.97 -5.12 -10.23
C GLU A 42 -22.08 -6.16 -10.45
N THR A 43 -21.71 -7.25 -11.15
CA THR A 43 -22.63 -8.32 -11.54
C THR A 43 -22.86 -9.34 -10.43
N ASN A 44 -21.91 -9.49 -9.51
CA ASN A 44 -22.05 -10.37 -8.35
C ASN A 44 -22.83 -9.67 -7.23
N PRO A 45 -24.05 -10.11 -6.88
CA PRO A 45 -24.88 -9.46 -5.86
C PRO A 45 -24.24 -9.37 -4.47
N GLU A 46 -23.32 -10.27 -4.13
CA GLU A 46 -22.63 -10.26 -2.84
C GLU A 46 -21.52 -9.21 -2.77
N LEU A 47 -20.98 -8.83 -3.93
CA LEU A 47 -19.91 -7.85 -4.06
C LEU A 47 -20.39 -6.46 -4.50
N ARG A 48 -21.69 -6.29 -4.76
CA ARG A 48 -22.27 -4.96 -4.99
C ARG A 48 -22.02 -4.07 -3.79
N TRP A 49 -21.60 -2.83 -4.03
CA TRP A 49 -21.35 -1.90 -2.95
C TRP A 49 -22.68 -1.53 -2.25
N PRO A 50 -22.71 -1.35 -0.92
CA PRO A 50 -21.64 -1.40 0.08
C PRO A 50 -21.42 -2.80 0.67
N ARG A 51 -22.15 -3.82 0.21
CA ARG A 51 -22.03 -5.18 0.75
C ARG A 51 -20.62 -5.74 0.57
N SER A 52 -19.96 -5.44 -0.55
CA SER A 52 -18.56 -5.79 -0.79
C SER A 52 -17.62 -5.41 0.34
N VAL A 53 -17.80 -4.23 0.96
CA VAL A 53 -16.93 -3.76 2.06
C VAL A 53 -16.93 -4.76 3.23
N TRP A 54 -18.08 -5.39 3.51
CA TRP A 54 -18.17 -6.42 4.54
C TRP A 54 -17.48 -7.70 4.13
N VAL A 55 -17.71 -8.14 2.90
CA VAL A 55 -17.11 -9.37 2.34
C VAL A 55 -15.59 -9.26 2.31
N TYR A 56 -15.04 -8.16 1.80
CA TYR A 56 -13.61 -7.91 1.75
C TYR A 56 -12.96 -7.82 3.14
N ASP A 57 -13.65 -7.25 4.13
CA ASP A 57 -13.14 -7.27 5.52
C ASP A 57 -13.15 -8.68 6.12
N GLN A 58 -14.14 -9.53 5.80
CA GLN A 58 -14.10 -10.94 6.20
C GLN A 58 -12.92 -11.67 5.56
N MET A 59 -12.71 -11.48 4.25
CA MET A 59 -11.57 -12.06 3.52
C MET A 59 -10.23 -11.70 4.19
N LEU A 60 -10.02 -10.42 4.53
CA LEU A 60 -8.81 -9.96 5.21
C LEU A 60 -8.61 -10.54 6.62
N ARG A 61 -9.70 -10.74 7.36
CA ARG A 61 -9.64 -11.19 8.77
C ARG A 61 -9.57 -12.70 8.92
N GLN A 62 -10.16 -13.45 7.99
CA GLN A 62 -10.35 -14.89 8.12
C GLN A 62 -9.34 -15.70 7.30
N ASP A 63 -8.81 -15.16 6.20
CA ASP A 63 -7.88 -15.88 5.34
C ASP A 63 -6.42 -15.42 5.56
N ALA A 64 -5.57 -16.35 6.00
CA ALA A 64 -4.17 -16.08 6.31
C ALA A 64 -3.33 -15.66 5.08
N GLN A 65 -3.65 -16.21 3.90
CA GLN A 65 -2.92 -15.91 2.67
C GLN A 65 -3.27 -14.50 2.17
N ILE A 66 -4.56 -14.14 2.20
CA ILE A 66 -5.01 -12.78 1.89
C ILE A 66 -4.38 -11.77 2.86
N ALA A 67 -4.35 -12.07 4.16
CA ALA A 67 -3.71 -11.22 5.16
C ALA A 67 -2.19 -11.09 4.94
N SER A 68 -1.52 -12.17 4.54
CA SER A 68 -0.09 -12.19 4.21
C SER A 68 0.21 -11.27 3.02
N VAL A 69 -0.52 -11.45 1.92
CA VAL A 69 -0.33 -10.66 0.70
C VAL A 69 -0.67 -9.18 0.93
N HIS A 70 -1.75 -8.88 1.65
CA HIS A 70 -2.09 -7.49 2.01
C HIS A 70 -0.94 -6.81 2.79
N ARG A 71 -0.31 -7.51 3.74
CA ARG A 71 0.88 -6.99 4.44
C ARG A 71 2.07 -6.83 3.49
N ALA A 72 2.30 -7.79 2.60
CA ALA A 72 3.39 -7.71 1.62
C ALA A 72 3.26 -6.50 0.70
N ILE A 73 2.04 -6.09 0.34
CA ILE A 73 1.79 -4.91 -0.50
C ILE A 73 1.87 -3.61 0.31
N THR A 74 1.30 -3.59 1.52
CA THR A 74 1.18 -2.35 2.30
C THR A 74 2.44 -1.97 3.07
N LEU A 75 3.21 -2.94 3.58
CA LEU A 75 4.36 -2.66 4.43
C LEU A 75 5.50 -1.93 3.71
N PRO A 76 5.90 -2.31 2.48
CA PRO A 76 6.97 -1.59 1.77
C PRO A 76 6.60 -0.14 1.48
N VAL A 77 5.36 0.12 1.05
CA VAL A 77 4.84 1.48 0.80
C VAL A 77 4.82 2.31 2.09
N ARG A 78 4.56 1.69 3.24
CA ARG A 78 4.62 2.35 4.55
C ARG A 78 6.04 2.57 5.08
N ARG A 79 7.00 1.76 4.64
CA ARG A 79 8.37 1.77 5.13
C ARG A 79 9.28 2.68 4.33
N THR A 80 9.01 2.86 3.04
CA THR A 80 9.81 3.78 2.22
C THR A 80 9.78 5.19 2.82
N GLU A 81 10.85 5.94 2.65
CA GLU A 81 10.94 7.31 3.11
C GLU A 81 10.09 8.20 2.20
N TRP A 82 9.18 8.95 2.82
CA TRP A 82 8.32 9.92 2.15
C TRP A 82 8.92 11.30 2.32
N ARG A 83 8.92 12.11 1.26
CA ARG A 83 9.57 13.43 1.25
C ARG A 83 8.73 14.46 0.51
N ILE A 84 9.06 15.73 0.69
CA ILE A 84 8.56 16.85 -0.08
C ILE A 84 9.62 17.25 -1.10
N ASP A 85 9.29 17.11 -2.38
CA ASP A 85 10.05 17.68 -3.49
C ASP A 85 9.62 19.15 -3.66
N PRO A 86 10.55 20.12 -3.59
CA PRO A 86 10.26 21.52 -3.82
C PRO A 86 9.50 21.81 -5.12
N ASN A 87 9.74 21.06 -6.20
CA ASN A 87 9.06 21.24 -7.49
C ASN A 87 9.00 22.71 -7.98
N GLY A 88 10.03 23.50 -7.69
CA GLY A 88 10.10 24.92 -8.05
C GLY A 88 9.21 25.86 -7.24
N ALA A 89 8.61 25.39 -6.14
CA ALA A 89 7.91 26.21 -5.16
C ALA A 89 8.90 27.09 -4.36
N PRO A 90 8.49 28.28 -3.89
CA PRO A 90 9.30 29.10 -2.99
C PRO A 90 9.61 28.38 -1.68
N ASP A 91 10.81 28.57 -1.12
CA ASP A 91 11.27 27.90 0.09
C ASP A 91 10.26 28.03 1.26
N GLU A 92 9.64 29.21 1.42
CA GLU A 92 8.62 29.42 2.46
C GLU A 92 7.40 28.50 2.32
N VAL A 93 6.97 28.20 1.08
CA VAL A 93 5.84 27.32 0.79
C VAL A 93 6.25 25.87 1.04
N VAL A 94 7.47 25.50 0.64
CA VAL A 94 8.01 24.15 0.85
C VAL A 94 8.14 23.85 2.34
N GLU A 95 8.73 24.78 3.11
CA GLU A 95 8.89 24.63 4.56
C GLU A 95 7.55 24.60 5.29
N PHE A 96 6.57 25.39 4.86
CA PHE A 96 5.22 25.36 5.42
C PHE A 96 4.55 24.00 5.21
N VAL A 97 4.56 23.47 3.97
CA VAL A 97 3.96 22.17 3.65
C VAL A 97 4.70 21.02 4.35
N ALA A 98 6.03 21.04 4.35
CA ALA A 98 6.86 20.04 5.01
C ALA A 98 6.62 20.02 6.53
N GLY A 99 6.46 21.20 7.14
CA GLY A 99 6.10 21.35 8.55
C GLY A 99 4.75 20.74 8.90
N ASP A 100 3.71 21.04 8.12
CA ASP A 100 2.35 20.53 8.34
C ASP A 100 2.21 19.03 8.13
N LEU A 101 2.90 18.48 7.13
CA LEU A 101 2.89 17.05 6.82
C LEU A 101 3.89 16.25 7.67
N HIS A 102 4.81 16.93 8.36
CA HIS A 102 5.92 16.33 9.08
C HIS A 102 6.78 15.43 8.19
N LEU A 103 7.05 15.89 6.96
CA LEU A 103 7.82 15.17 5.97
C LEU A 103 9.15 15.89 5.69
N PRO A 104 10.26 15.15 5.51
CA PRO A 104 11.55 15.71 5.13
C PRO A 104 11.50 16.35 3.75
N ILE A 105 12.37 17.33 3.48
CA ILE A 105 12.51 17.97 2.17
C ILE A 105 13.63 17.30 1.37
N VAL A 106 13.38 17.06 0.08
CA VAL A 106 14.40 16.50 -0.82
C VAL A 106 15.58 17.47 -0.95
N GLY A 107 16.79 16.97 -0.65
CA GLY A 107 18.02 17.74 -0.81
C GLY A 107 18.27 18.81 0.25
N ALA A 108 17.51 18.84 1.35
CA ALA A 108 17.79 19.72 2.48
C ALA A 108 19.03 19.23 3.26
N ASP A 109 19.93 20.15 3.59
CA ASP A 109 21.09 19.88 4.44
C ASP A 109 20.64 19.59 5.90
N ASP A 110 21.24 18.57 6.50
CA ASP A 110 21.16 18.14 7.91
C ASP A 110 19.82 18.40 8.64
N GLU A 111 18.77 17.64 8.29
CA GLU A 111 17.55 17.59 9.10
C GLU A 111 17.76 17.01 10.50
N SER A 112 18.92 16.41 10.76
CA SER A 112 19.33 15.90 12.07
C SER A 112 19.49 17.02 13.12
N GLU A 113 19.73 18.26 12.68
CA GLU A 113 19.92 19.42 13.54
C GLU A 113 18.64 20.22 13.80
N ARG A 114 17.58 20.02 13.00
CA ARG A 114 16.31 20.73 13.18
C ARG A 114 15.47 20.06 14.29
N PRO A 115 14.95 20.81 15.28
CA PRO A 115 14.09 20.24 16.30
C PRO A 115 12.84 19.65 15.65
N LYS A 116 12.69 18.31 15.69
CA LYS A 116 11.48 17.66 15.20
C LYS A 116 10.28 18.19 16.00
N PRO A 117 9.23 18.69 15.35
CA PRO A 117 8.07 19.22 16.05
C PRO A 117 7.40 18.14 16.90
N ARG A 118 6.69 18.57 17.95
CA ARG A 118 6.00 17.63 18.85
C ARG A 118 4.90 16.90 18.10
N ILE A 119 5.06 15.59 17.95
CA ILE A 119 4.10 14.71 17.24
C ILE A 119 2.76 14.60 17.98
N ARG A 120 2.77 14.71 19.32
CA ARG A 120 1.55 14.55 20.14
C ARG A 120 0.54 15.66 19.81
N ASN A 121 -0.62 15.25 19.27
CA ASN A 121 -1.72 16.09 18.76
C ASN A 121 -1.50 16.74 17.39
N GLY A 122 -0.39 16.43 16.70
CA GLY A 122 -0.16 16.83 15.30
C GLY A 122 -0.65 15.78 14.31
N PHE A 123 -0.76 16.19 13.04
CA PHE A 123 -1.02 15.26 11.93
C PHE A 123 0.16 14.27 11.77
N SER A 124 -0.14 12.98 11.58
CA SER A 124 0.89 11.95 11.32
C SER A 124 0.72 11.37 9.93
N TRP A 125 1.70 11.60 9.06
CA TRP A 125 1.72 10.99 7.72
C TRP A 125 1.70 9.46 7.79
N SER A 126 2.42 8.86 8.74
CA SER A 126 2.47 7.40 8.90
C SER A 126 1.13 6.76 9.28
N GLU A 127 0.35 7.42 10.14
CA GLU A 127 -0.99 6.96 10.54
C GLU A 127 -1.98 7.16 9.39
N HIS A 128 -1.90 8.32 8.73
CA HIS A 128 -2.67 8.62 7.53
C HIS A 128 -2.45 7.58 6.43
N LEU A 129 -1.19 7.28 6.12
CA LEU A 129 -0.80 6.32 5.09
C LEU A 129 -1.34 4.92 5.36
N MET A 130 -1.32 4.47 6.63
CA MET A 130 -1.90 3.19 7.01
C MET A 130 -3.40 3.11 6.67
N LEU A 131 -4.14 4.20 6.86
CA LEU A 131 -5.57 4.27 6.56
C LEU A 131 -5.85 4.57 5.08
N ALA A 132 -4.97 5.28 4.39
CA ALA A 132 -5.09 5.58 2.97
C ALA A 132 -5.03 4.29 2.14
N LEU A 133 -4.12 3.39 2.52
CA LEU A 133 -3.96 2.07 1.89
C LEU A 133 -5.16 1.13 2.06
N LEU A 134 -6.17 1.50 2.87
CA LEU A 134 -7.45 0.79 2.87
C LEU A 134 -8.18 0.87 1.52
N CYS A 135 -7.78 1.78 0.62
CA CYS A 135 -8.26 1.78 -0.75
C CYS A 135 -7.92 0.48 -1.50
N LEU A 136 -6.85 -0.23 -1.12
CA LEU A 136 -6.47 -1.49 -1.76
C LEU A 136 -7.54 -2.59 -1.55
N PRO A 137 -7.87 -2.99 -0.30
CA PRO A 137 -8.88 -4.02 -0.07
C PRO A 137 -10.32 -3.56 -0.32
N PHE A 138 -10.62 -2.26 -0.28
CA PHE A 138 -12.01 -1.77 -0.36
C PHE A 138 -12.34 -0.98 -1.64
N GLY A 139 -11.36 -0.74 -2.51
CA GLY A 139 -11.48 0.11 -3.70
C GLY A 139 -11.29 1.60 -3.40
N HIS A 140 -11.69 2.07 -2.21
CA HIS A 140 -11.58 3.48 -1.82
C HIS A 140 -11.24 3.66 -0.34
N SER A 141 -10.64 4.81 -0.02
CA SER A 141 -10.46 5.34 1.32
C SER A 141 -10.57 6.86 1.27
N PHE A 142 -11.54 7.42 2.00
CA PHE A 142 -11.81 8.86 2.00
C PHE A 142 -11.37 9.51 3.30
N PHE A 143 -10.86 10.73 3.21
CA PHE A 143 -10.55 11.57 4.37
C PHE A 143 -11.22 12.92 4.24
N GLU A 144 -11.77 13.41 5.36
CA GLU A 144 -12.24 14.79 5.48
C GLU A 144 -11.10 15.67 6.02
N GLN A 145 -10.75 16.70 5.26
CA GLN A 145 -9.69 17.64 5.60
C GLN A 145 -10.23 18.80 6.45
N THR A 146 -9.51 19.11 7.52
CA THR A 146 -9.81 20.20 8.45
C THR A 146 -8.55 20.99 8.78
N TYR A 147 -8.72 22.29 9.04
CA TYR A 147 -7.65 23.23 9.27
C TYR A 147 -7.83 23.97 10.59
N GLN A 148 -6.72 24.39 11.18
CA GLN A 148 -6.66 25.32 12.31
C GLN A 148 -5.96 26.58 11.82
N LEU A 149 -6.47 27.75 12.19
CA LEU A 149 -5.83 29.01 11.88
C LEU A 149 -4.84 29.35 12.99
N ASP A 150 -3.65 29.79 12.63
CA ASP A 150 -2.69 30.36 13.58
C ASP A 150 -3.01 31.85 13.88
N ASP A 151 -2.20 32.47 14.75
CA ASP A 151 -2.36 33.87 15.14
C ASP A 151 -2.12 34.85 13.97
N GLN A 152 -1.47 34.41 12.89
CA GLN A 152 -1.16 35.19 11.70
C GLN A 152 -2.21 35.00 10.59
N GLY A 153 -3.14 34.06 10.77
CA GLY A 153 -4.21 33.74 9.83
C GLY A 153 -3.86 32.65 8.82
N PHE A 154 -2.70 31.99 8.95
CA PHE A 154 -2.35 30.83 8.14
C PHE A 154 -3.17 29.62 8.55
N ALA A 155 -3.71 28.92 7.56
CA ALA A 155 -4.44 27.67 7.72
C ALA A 155 -3.48 26.49 7.74
N HIS A 156 -3.27 25.92 8.93
CA HIS A 156 -2.50 24.70 9.14
C HIS A 156 -3.39 23.46 9.09
N LEU A 157 -2.87 22.38 8.51
CA LEU A 157 -3.54 21.08 8.48
C LEU A 157 -3.73 20.54 9.89
N ALA A 158 -4.98 20.58 10.37
CA ALA A 158 -5.30 20.09 11.71
C ALA A 158 -5.49 18.57 11.73
N LYS A 159 -6.26 18.06 10.76
CA LYS A 159 -6.58 16.63 10.70
C LYS A 159 -7.05 16.23 9.30
N LEU A 160 -6.56 15.08 8.86
CA LEU A 160 -7.21 14.25 7.84
C LEU A 160 -8.06 13.21 8.55
N GLY A 161 -9.35 13.52 8.71
CA GLY A 161 -10.30 12.68 9.43
C GLY A 161 -10.72 11.49 8.57
N PRO A 162 -10.33 10.25 8.89
CA PRO A 162 -10.73 9.10 8.07
C PRO A 162 -12.25 8.95 8.07
N ARG A 163 -12.81 8.72 6.89
CA ARG A 163 -14.19 8.32 6.65
C ARG A 163 -14.12 6.87 6.19
N LEU A 164 -14.04 5.95 7.16
CA LEU A 164 -13.77 4.53 6.89
C LEU A 164 -14.77 3.97 5.87
N PRO A 165 -14.38 3.05 4.98
CA PRO A 165 -15.26 2.53 3.92
C PRO A 165 -16.62 2.02 4.43
N ARG A 166 -16.64 1.37 5.60
CA ARG A 166 -17.88 0.89 6.27
C ARG A 166 -18.84 1.99 6.69
N SER A 167 -18.35 3.20 6.88
CA SER A 167 -19.15 4.35 7.31
C SER A 167 -19.77 5.10 6.14
N ILE A 168 -19.32 4.88 4.91
CA ILE A 168 -19.82 5.58 3.72
C ILE A 168 -21.20 5.02 3.35
N ALA A 169 -22.18 5.90 3.26
CA ALA A 169 -23.56 5.61 2.88
C ALA A 169 -23.86 5.99 1.44
N ASN A 170 -23.18 7.01 0.90
CA ASN A 170 -23.39 7.45 -0.47
C ASN A 170 -22.19 8.22 -1.02
N VAL A 171 -22.02 8.17 -2.34
CA VAL A 171 -21.09 8.99 -3.11
C VAL A 171 -21.88 9.63 -4.24
N VAL A 172 -21.76 10.95 -4.40
CA VAL A 172 -22.49 11.71 -5.41
C VAL A 172 -21.51 12.17 -6.49
N VAL A 173 -21.84 11.89 -7.74
CA VAL A 173 -20.97 12.14 -8.90
C VAL A 173 -21.66 13.05 -9.91
N ALA A 174 -20.92 14.01 -10.46
CA ALA A 174 -21.41 14.92 -11.49
C ALA A 174 -21.50 14.21 -12.86
N PRO A 175 -22.24 14.75 -13.84
CA PRO A 175 -22.24 14.21 -15.20
C PRO A 175 -20.85 14.12 -15.85
N SER A 176 -19.93 15.03 -15.50
CA SER A 176 -18.52 15.00 -15.92
C SER A 176 -17.72 13.84 -15.31
N GLY A 177 -18.28 13.14 -14.33
CA GLY A 177 -17.57 12.14 -13.54
C GLY A 177 -16.85 12.71 -12.33
N ASP A 178 -16.94 14.01 -12.06
CA ASP A 178 -16.31 14.64 -10.90
C ASP A 178 -17.02 14.27 -9.60
N LEU A 179 -16.25 14.13 -8.52
CA LEU A 179 -16.79 13.94 -7.18
C LEU A 179 -17.54 15.22 -6.76
N VAL A 180 -18.78 15.08 -6.32
CA VAL A 180 -19.58 16.18 -5.77
C VAL A 180 -19.54 16.15 -4.24
N SER A 181 -19.84 14.98 -3.65
CA SER A 181 -19.86 14.80 -2.21
C SER A 181 -19.84 13.33 -1.80
N ILE A 182 -19.53 13.06 -0.54
CA ILE A 182 -19.81 11.77 0.12
C ILE A 182 -20.72 11.99 1.31
N ALA A 183 -21.48 10.97 1.71
CA ALA A 183 -22.27 10.98 2.93
C ALA A 183 -21.92 9.75 3.78
N GLN A 184 -21.89 9.90 5.10
CA GLN A 184 -21.73 8.79 6.04
C GLN A 184 -23.07 8.33 6.59
N TYR A 185 -23.19 7.09 7.05
CA TYR A 185 -24.34 6.68 7.85
C TYR A 185 -24.48 7.56 9.10
N ALA A 186 -25.71 7.86 9.49
CA ALA A 186 -25.96 8.67 10.68
C ALA A 186 -25.36 7.99 11.93
N MET A 187 -24.79 8.77 12.83
CA MET A 187 -24.20 8.25 14.07
C MET A 187 -25.24 7.44 14.86
N GLY A 188 -24.88 6.22 15.28
CA GLY A 188 -25.79 5.31 15.99
C GLY A 188 -26.67 4.44 15.08
N THR A 189 -26.60 4.60 13.76
CA THR A 189 -27.19 3.63 12.83
C THR A 189 -26.22 2.48 12.57
N MET A 190 -26.73 1.25 12.59
CA MET A 190 -25.92 0.04 12.38
C MET A 190 -25.75 -0.21 10.87
N PRO A 191 -24.53 -0.12 10.30
CA PRO A 191 -24.31 -0.48 8.92
C PRO A 191 -24.54 -2.00 8.74
N GLY A 192 -25.32 -2.38 7.71
CA GLY A 192 -25.57 -3.79 7.37
C GLY A 192 -26.85 -4.42 7.91
N LEU A 193 -27.63 -3.74 8.76
CA LEU A 193 -28.97 -4.23 9.18
C LEU A 193 -30.13 -3.65 8.37
N TYR A 194 -29.87 -2.62 7.54
CA TYR A 194 -30.88 -1.96 6.74
C TYR A 194 -30.88 -2.50 5.31
N GLN A 195 -31.63 -3.57 5.13
CA GLN A 195 -32.01 -4.09 3.82
C GLN A 195 -32.91 -3.05 3.13
N ALA A 196 -32.38 -2.35 2.13
CA ALA A 196 -33.04 -1.86 0.90
C ALA A 196 -34.46 -1.22 0.94
N GLN A 197 -35.02 -0.83 2.09
CA GLN A 197 -36.46 -0.50 2.21
C GLN A 197 -36.79 0.89 2.74
N MET A 198 -35.82 1.82 2.76
CA MET A 198 -36.14 3.24 2.88
C MET A 198 -35.57 4.01 1.70
N ILE A 199 -36.42 4.25 0.70
CA ILE A 199 -36.19 5.29 -0.31
C ILE A 199 -36.75 6.57 0.32
N GLY A 200 -35.89 7.31 0.99
CA GLY A 200 -36.24 8.59 1.59
C GLY A 200 -34.99 9.44 1.83
N PRO A 201 -35.08 10.78 1.82
CA PRO A 201 -33.92 11.67 1.91
C PRO A 201 -33.09 11.55 3.21
N GLY A 202 -33.57 10.80 4.21
CA GLY A 202 -32.81 10.45 5.43
C GLY A 202 -32.17 9.06 5.44
N ALA A 203 -32.39 8.24 4.39
CA ALA A 203 -31.83 6.89 4.25
C ALA A 203 -30.48 6.87 3.51
N ASN A 204 -30.13 7.96 2.82
CA ASN A 204 -28.94 8.08 1.96
C ASN A 204 -27.71 8.67 2.68
N GLY A 205 -27.70 8.64 4.02
CA GLY A 205 -26.61 9.16 4.85
C GLY A 205 -26.92 10.49 5.54
N GLY A 206 -26.08 10.84 6.52
CA GLY A 206 -26.07 12.14 7.21
C GLY A 206 -25.59 13.27 6.31
N THR A 207 -25.21 14.41 6.91
CA THR A 207 -24.81 15.62 6.20
C THR A 207 -23.76 15.35 5.10
N PRO A 208 -24.04 15.69 3.83
CA PRO A 208 -23.07 15.52 2.75
C PRO A 208 -21.81 16.34 3.00
N ILE A 209 -20.66 15.69 2.87
CA ILE A 209 -19.33 16.30 2.91
C ILE A 209 -18.97 16.66 1.46
N PRO A 210 -18.73 17.93 1.14
CA PRO A 210 -18.46 18.35 -0.24
C PRO A 210 -17.05 17.95 -0.69
N ALA A 211 -16.87 17.66 -1.98
CA ALA A 211 -15.61 17.20 -2.57
C ALA A 211 -14.38 18.07 -2.25
N ARG A 212 -14.57 19.39 -2.10
CA ARG A 212 -13.51 20.32 -1.70
C ARG A 212 -12.87 20.03 -0.33
N ARG A 213 -13.52 19.22 0.52
CA ARG A 213 -12.99 18.78 1.81
C ARG A 213 -12.51 17.33 1.79
N ILE A 214 -12.63 16.63 0.66
CA ILE A 214 -12.38 15.20 0.58
C ILE A 214 -11.02 14.96 -0.06
N VAL A 215 -10.23 14.08 0.55
CA VAL A 215 -9.05 13.45 -0.05
C VAL A 215 -9.45 12.03 -0.44
N PRO A 216 -9.63 11.73 -1.74
CA PRO A 216 -10.13 10.44 -2.21
C PRO A 216 -9.01 9.54 -2.72
N TYR A 217 -8.56 8.59 -1.89
CA TYR A 217 -7.71 7.49 -2.37
C TYR A 217 -8.60 6.45 -3.02
N VAL A 218 -8.58 6.36 -4.35
CA VAL A 218 -9.42 5.43 -5.12
C VAL A 218 -8.53 4.57 -6.00
N LEU A 219 -8.58 3.26 -5.81
CA LEU A 219 -7.80 2.28 -6.57
C LEU A 219 -8.47 2.01 -7.92
N ASP A 220 -7.68 2.02 -8.99
CA ASP A 220 -8.11 1.68 -10.36
C ASP A 220 -9.41 2.39 -10.78
N ARG A 221 -9.48 3.70 -10.51
CA ARG A 221 -10.63 4.54 -10.83
C ARG A 221 -10.89 4.56 -12.33
N GLU A 222 -12.07 4.13 -12.75
CA GLU A 222 -12.53 4.20 -14.14
C GLU A 222 -13.60 5.28 -14.30
N GLY A 223 -13.25 6.39 -14.95
CA GLY A 223 -14.16 7.50 -15.19
C GLY A 223 -14.76 8.05 -13.89
N GLY A 224 -16.10 8.09 -13.82
CA GLY A 224 -16.86 8.57 -12.66
C GLY A 224 -17.00 7.59 -11.50
N ASP A 225 -16.35 6.42 -11.53
CA ASP A 225 -16.43 5.44 -10.45
C ASP A 225 -15.51 5.78 -9.27
N TRP A 226 -16.03 6.55 -8.32
CA TRP A 226 -15.31 6.92 -7.10
C TRP A 226 -15.27 5.82 -6.02
N LEU A 227 -15.86 4.64 -6.26
CA LEU A 227 -15.72 3.50 -5.34
C LEU A 227 -14.46 2.68 -5.63
N GLY A 228 -13.93 2.76 -6.85
CA GLY A 228 -12.74 2.06 -7.30
C GLY A 228 -12.91 0.54 -7.33
N LYS A 229 -11.82 -0.16 -7.67
CA LYS A 229 -11.81 -1.63 -7.75
C LYS A 229 -10.90 -2.20 -6.67
N SER A 230 -11.47 -3.05 -5.81
CA SER A 230 -10.70 -3.75 -4.78
C SER A 230 -9.75 -4.77 -5.41
N VAL A 231 -8.51 -4.85 -4.90
CA VAL A 231 -7.56 -5.91 -5.25
C VAL A 231 -8.10 -7.31 -4.90
N LEU A 232 -9.06 -7.40 -3.98
CA LEU A 232 -9.65 -8.66 -3.52
C LEU A 232 -10.81 -9.14 -4.42
N ARG A 233 -11.28 -8.29 -5.35
CA ARG A 233 -12.37 -8.63 -6.28
C ARG A 233 -12.10 -9.88 -7.13
N PRO A 234 -10.92 -10.05 -7.77
CA PRO A 234 -10.61 -11.28 -8.52
C PRO A 234 -10.36 -12.49 -7.61
N VAL A 235 -9.98 -12.26 -6.35
CA VAL A 235 -9.63 -13.27 -5.36
C VAL A 235 -10.86 -13.96 -4.77
N TYR A 236 -12.01 -13.28 -4.76
CA TYR A 236 -13.25 -13.72 -4.11
C TYR A 236 -13.64 -15.17 -4.37
N LYS A 237 -13.61 -15.60 -5.64
CA LYS A 237 -14.01 -16.96 -6.02
C LYS A 237 -13.07 -18.03 -5.44
N ASN A 238 -11.76 -17.77 -5.44
CA ASN A 238 -10.78 -18.70 -4.89
C ASN A 238 -10.92 -18.80 -3.37
N TRP A 239 -11.18 -17.69 -2.70
CA TRP A 239 -11.44 -17.67 -1.26
C TRP A 239 -12.68 -18.51 -0.88
N LEU A 240 -13.81 -18.33 -1.58
CA LEU A 240 -15.02 -19.10 -1.32
C LEU A 240 -14.81 -20.61 -1.49
N ILE A 241 -14.21 -21.02 -2.61
CA ILE A 241 -13.99 -22.44 -2.90
C ILE A 241 -12.98 -23.03 -1.91
N LYS A 242 -11.90 -22.31 -1.59
CA LYS A 242 -10.92 -22.73 -0.58
C LYS A 242 -11.57 -22.95 0.78
N ASP A 243 -12.40 -22.00 1.23
CA ASP A 243 -13.10 -22.08 2.51
C ASP A 243 -14.09 -23.27 2.55
N GLU A 244 -14.81 -23.54 1.46
CA GLU A 244 -15.64 -24.75 1.32
C GLU A 244 -14.79 -26.04 1.39
N MET A 245 -13.69 -26.11 0.64
CA MET A 245 -12.82 -27.28 0.62
C MET A 245 -12.16 -27.55 1.97
N LEU A 246 -11.76 -26.51 2.71
CA LEU A 246 -11.24 -26.64 4.07
C LEU A 246 -12.27 -27.27 5.02
N ARG A 247 -13.54 -26.86 4.92
CA ARG A 247 -14.62 -27.47 5.72
C ARG A 247 -14.84 -28.94 5.37
N VAL A 248 -14.84 -29.26 4.07
CA VAL A 248 -14.98 -30.64 3.58
C VAL A 248 -13.80 -31.49 4.05
N GLN A 249 -12.57 -31.01 3.92
CA GLN A 249 -11.37 -31.73 4.39
C GLN A 249 -11.43 -31.98 5.90
N ALA A 250 -11.79 -30.97 6.68
CA ALA A 250 -11.94 -31.12 8.13
C ALA A 250 -13.04 -32.14 8.51
N ALA A 251 -14.13 -32.21 7.73
CA ALA A 251 -15.17 -33.20 7.92
C ALA A 251 -14.71 -34.62 7.54
N THR A 252 -13.99 -34.75 6.43
CA THR A 252 -13.39 -36.01 5.95
C THR A 252 -12.39 -36.55 6.98
N VAL A 253 -11.48 -35.72 7.49
CA VAL A 253 -10.52 -36.12 8.53
C VAL A 253 -11.23 -36.60 9.80
N ARG A 254 -12.28 -35.89 10.24
CA ARG A 254 -13.07 -36.30 11.42
C ARG A 254 -13.78 -37.63 11.22
N ARG A 255 -14.51 -37.78 10.10
CA ARG A 255 -15.26 -39.01 9.80
C ARG A 255 -14.35 -40.22 9.60
N ASN A 256 -13.20 -40.04 8.98
CA ASN A 256 -12.26 -41.14 8.73
C ASN A 256 -11.41 -41.48 9.94
N GLY A 257 -10.99 -40.48 10.72
CA GLY A 257 -10.21 -40.70 11.94
C GLY A 257 -11.01 -41.41 13.03
N MET A 258 -12.32 -41.14 13.11
CA MET A 258 -13.20 -41.68 14.16
C MET A 258 -14.10 -42.83 13.68
N GLY A 259 -14.32 -42.95 12.36
CA GLY A 259 -15.33 -43.84 11.77
C GLY A 259 -16.76 -43.33 11.99
N VAL A 260 -17.72 -43.91 11.27
CA VAL A 260 -19.15 -43.68 11.50
C VAL A 260 -19.69 -44.84 12.33
N PRO A 261 -20.27 -44.60 13.52
CA PRO A 261 -20.86 -45.66 14.33
C PRO A 261 -22.12 -46.19 13.65
N ILE A 262 -22.13 -47.49 13.38
CA ILE A 262 -23.26 -48.22 12.80
C ILE A 262 -23.62 -49.36 13.73
N TYR A 263 -24.88 -49.37 14.16
CA TYR A 263 -25.47 -50.45 14.92
C TYR A 263 -26.12 -51.45 13.95
N TYR A 264 -25.72 -52.72 14.05
CA TYR A 264 -26.31 -53.84 13.37
C TYR A 264 -27.15 -54.63 14.38
N GLY A 265 -28.46 -54.69 14.16
CA GLY A 265 -29.36 -55.46 15.01
C GLY A 265 -29.09 -56.98 14.95
N GLY A 266 -29.36 -57.66 16.05
CA GLY A 266 -29.35 -59.11 16.15
C GLY A 266 -30.54 -59.77 15.44
N PRO A 267 -30.51 -61.11 15.25
CA PRO A 267 -31.55 -61.84 14.49
C PRO A 267 -32.96 -61.79 15.08
N LEU A 268 -33.09 -61.37 16.35
CA LEU A 268 -34.33 -61.32 17.12
C LEU A 268 -34.66 -59.91 17.62
N ASP A 269 -33.90 -58.90 17.21
CA ASP A 269 -34.08 -57.53 17.69
C ASP A 269 -35.43 -56.96 17.22
N GLN A 270 -36.14 -56.31 18.15
CA GLN A 270 -37.38 -55.61 17.86
C GLN A 270 -37.10 -54.17 17.41
N GLN A 271 -38.12 -53.48 16.90
CA GLN A 271 -37.99 -52.09 16.46
C GLN A 271 -37.47 -51.18 17.59
N ASP A 272 -37.90 -51.43 18.83
CA ASP A 272 -37.45 -50.69 20.01
C ASP A 272 -35.95 -50.89 20.29
N ASP A 273 -35.39 -52.07 20.01
CA ASP A 273 -33.97 -52.37 20.17
C ASP A 273 -33.11 -51.62 19.12
N LEU A 274 -33.63 -51.49 17.89
CA LEU A 274 -33.00 -50.69 16.84
C LEU A 274 -33.02 -49.20 17.17
N GLU A 275 -34.09 -48.68 17.77
CA GLU A 275 -34.15 -47.29 18.24
C GLU A 275 -33.14 -47.01 19.37
N GLN A 276 -32.99 -47.94 20.31
CA GLN A 276 -31.97 -47.85 21.35
C GLN A 276 -30.55 -47.95 20.78
N GLY A 277 -30.32 -48.84 19.82
CA GLY A 277 -29.06 -48.95 19.08
C GLY A 277 -28.73 -47.68 18.28
N LEU A 278 -29.73 -47.05 17.66
CA LEU A 278 -29.57 -45.78 16.96
C LEU A 278 -29.22 -44.63 17.93
N ARG A 279 -29.87 -44.58 19.10
CA ARG A 279 -29.50 -43.61 20.15
C ARG A 279 -28.06 -43.84 20.60
N MET A 280 -27.66 -45.08 20.85
CA MET A 280 -26.28 -45.43 21.20
C MET A 280 -25.27 -45.01 20.11
N ALA A 281 -25.61 -45.19 18.82
CA ALA A 281 -24.75 -44.76 17.72
C ALA A 281 -24.66 -43.22 17.61
N ASN A 282 -25.76 -42.50 17.86
CA ASN A 282 -25.77 -41.03 17.83
C ASN A 282 -25.06 -40.40 19.04
N ASP A 283 -25.17 -41.02 20.22
CA ASP A 283 -24.55 -40.56 21.46
C ASP A 283 -23.07 -40.95 21.55
N TYR A 284 -22.60 -41.83 20.66
CA TYR A 284 -21.20 -42.24 20.62
C TYR A 284 -20.28 -41.03 20.36
N GLN A 285 -19.42 -40.74 21.34
CA GLN A 285 -18.32 -39.79 21.20
C GLN A 285 -17.00 -40.55 21.32
N ALA A 286 -16.03 -40.26 20.45
CA ALA A 286 -14.72 -40.86 20.54
C ALA A 286 -13.92 -40.23 21.71
N GLY A 287 -13.27 -41.05 22.52
CA GLY A 287 -12.56 -40.66 23.73
C GLY A 287 -12.05 -41.86 24.52
N ASP A 288 -11.17 -41.62 25.50
CA ASP A 288 -10.34 -42.66 26.14
C ASP A 288 -11.12 -43.60 27.08
N TYR A 289 -12.36 -43.26 27.46
CA TYR A 289 -13.18 -44.01 28.42
C TYR A 289 -14.54 -44.45 27.86
N ASN A 290 -14.61 -44.79 26.57
CA ASN A 290 -15.87 -45.22 25.93
C ASN A 290 -15.98 -46.74 25.81
N GLY A 291 -17.22 -47.24 25.90
CA GLY A 291 -17.56 -48.65 25.72
C GLY A 291 -19.05 -48.81 25.38
N ALA A 292 -19.43 -49.98 24.88
CA ALA A 292 -20.82 -50.29 24.53
C ALA A 292 -21.21 -51.66 25.11
N ALA A 293 -22.43 -51.76 25.61
CA ALA A 293 -23.07 -53.03 25.96
C ALA A 293 -24.11 -53.36 24.89
N LEU A 294 -24.03 -54.56 24.31
CA LEU A 294 -24.84 -54.93 23.15
C LEU A 294 -25.70 -56.18 23.45
N PRO A 295 -26.95 -56.24 22.98
CA PRO A 295 -27.77 -57.46 22.99
C PRO A 295 -27.10 -58.63 22.27
N ASN A 296 -27.57 -59.86 22.56
CA ASN A 296 -26.98 -61.07 21.96
C ASN A 296 -27.13 -61.07 20.44
N GLY A 297 -26.00 -61.09 19.72
CA GLY A 297 -25.95 -61.10 18.27
C GLY A 297 -25.85 -59.71 17.61
N ALA A 298 -26.11 -58.63 18.37
CA ALA A 298 -25.97 -57.26 17.89
C ALA A 298 -24.49 -56.83 17.80
N LYS A 299 -24.19 -55.88 16.91
CA LYS A 299 -22.84 -55.35 16.71
C LYS A 299 -22.87 -53.84 16.57
N LEU A 300 -22.04 -53.14 17.33
CA LEU A 300 -21.70 -51.75 17.06
C LEU A 300 -20.33 -51.73 16.38
N ARG A 301 -20.23 -51.13 15.20
CA ARG A 301 -18.96 -50.97 14.49
C ARG A 301 -18.75 -49.54 14.06
N LEU A 302 -17.50 -49.11 14.13
CA LEU A 302 -17.04 -47.89 13.48
C LEU A 302 -16.71 -48.25 12.04
N GLN A 303 -17.61 -47.92 11.12
CA GLN A 303 -17.36 -48.13 9.70
C GLN A 303 -16.60 -46.92 9.14
N GLY A 304 -15.38 -47.16 8.67
CA GLY A 304 -14.63 -46.19 7.88
C GLY A 304 -15.19 -46.07 6.46
N VAL A 305 -14.73 -45.06 5.72
CA VAL A 305 -15.06 -44.95 4.30
C VAL A 305 -14.37 -46.07 3.51
N GLU A 306 -15.11 -46.73 2.64
CA GLU A 306 -14.59 -47.75 1.73
C GLU A 306 -14.01 -47.10 0.46
N GLY A 307 -12.78 -47.44 0.10
CA GLY A 307 -12.10 -46.93 -1.10
C GLY A 307 -11.01 -45.88 -0.83
N ALA A 308 -10.53 -45.23 -1.90
CA ALA A 308 -9.54 -44.16 -1.80
C ALA A 308 -10.23 -42.85 -1.39
N LEU A 309 -9.71 -42.22 -0.34
CA LEU A 309 -10.25 -40.95 0.15
C LEU A 309 -9.93 -39.81 -0.83
N PRO A 310 -10.87 -38.89 -1.09
CA PRO A 310 -10.56 -37.68 -1.83
C PRO A 310 -9.59 -36.82 -1.02
N ASP A 311 -8.39 -36.60 -1.57
CA ASP A 311 -7.44 -35.66 -1.03
C ASP A 311 -7.77 -34.25 -1.52
N ALA A 312 -8.20 -33.39 -0.60
CA ALA A 312 -8.54 -32.00 -0.88
C ALA A 312 -7.32 -31.08 -0.86
N ASP A 313 -6.16 -31.52 -0.34
CA ASP A 313 -4.97 -30.67 -0.19
C ASP A 313 -4.48 -30.10 -1.53
N PRO A 314 -4.39 -30.86 -2.63
CA PRO A 314 -3.98 -30.31 -3.93
C PRO A 314 -4.91 -29.19 -4.43
N VAL A 315 -6.22 -29.32 -4.19
CA VAL A 315 -7.23 -28.33 -4.60
C VAL A 315 -7.13 -27.09 -3.73
N ILE A 316 -6.97 -27.26 -2.41
CA ILE A 316 -6.79 -26.16 -1.46
C ILE A 316 -5.53 -25.37 -1.81
N ARG A 317 -4.40 -26.04 -2.05
CA ARG A 317 -3.14 -25.40 -2.46
C ARG A 317 -3.27 -24.67 -3.77
N TYR A 318 -3.95 -25.26 -4.77
CA TYR A 318 -4.20 -24.58 -6.04
C TYR A 318 -4.91 -23.24 -5.82
N HIS A 319 -6.02 -23.22 -5.07
CA HIS A 319 -6.75 -21.96 -4.82
C HIS A 319 -5.93 -20.98 -3.98
N ASP A 320 -5.19 -21.44 -2.97
CA ASP A 320 -4.30 -20.61 -2.17
C ASP A 320 -3.18 -19.96 -2.99
N GLU A 321 -2.63 -20.69 -3.97
CA GLU A 321 -1.69 -20.15 -4.93
C GLU A 321 -2.32 -19.15 -5.89
N GLN A 322 -3.56 -19.40 -6.37
CA GLN A 322 -4.26 -18.45 -7.23
C GLN A 322 -4.56 -17.12 -6.51
N ILE A 323 -4.82 -17.16 -5.21
CA ILE A 323 -4.97 -15.95 -4.37
C ILE A 323 -3.69 -15.09 -4.46
N ALA A 324 -2.51 -15.69 -4.24
CA ALA A 324 -1.24 -14.96 -4.32
C ALA A 324 -0.89 -14.51 -5.75
N ARG A 325 -1.15 -15.35 -6.76
CA ARG A 325 -0.91 -15.02 -8.18
C ARG A 325 -1.74 -13.84 -8.64
N SER A 326 -3.02 -13.77 -8.24
CA SER A 326 -3.92 -12.67 -8.60
C SER A 326 -3.45 -11.30 -8.09
N LEU A 327 -2.59 -11.29 -7.09
CA LEU A 327 -2.05 -10.08 -6.45
C LEU A 327 -0.55 -9.89 -6.74
N LEU A 328 -0.01 -10.61 -7.73
CA LEU A 328 1.41 -10.62 -8.12
C LEU A 328 2.38 -11.06 -7.00
N ALA A 329 1.87 -11.62 -5.90
CA ALA A 329 2.63 -12.03 -4.74
C ALA A 329 2.99 -13.53 -4.76
N HIS A 330 3.00 -14.17 -5.94
CA HIS A 330 3.23 -15.61 -6.05
C HIS A 330 4.63 -16.06 -5.59
N PHE A 331 5.60 -15.15 -5.57
CA PHE A 331 6.95 -15.42 -5.06
C PHE A 331 6.94 -15.81 -3.56
N LEU A 332 5.93 -15.40 -2.79
CA LEU A 332 5.77 -15.82 -1.39
C LEU A 332 5.53 -17.33 -1.24
N ASN A 333 5.05 -17.99 -2.30
CA ASN A 333 4.76 -19.42 -2.31
C ASN A 333 5.92 -20.24 -2.92
N LEU A 334 7.00 -19.60 -3.40
CA LEU A 334 8.16 -20.32 -3.90
C LEU A 334 8.89 -20.96 -2.71
N GLY A 335 8.76 -22.28 -2.59
CA GLY A 335 9.50 -23.06 -1.61
C GLY A 335 11.02 -23.03 -1.85
N THR A 336 11.78 -23.54 -0.88
CA THR A 336 13.26 -23.61 -0.85
C THR A 336 13.88 -24.58 -1.87
N GLN A 337 13.32 -24.71 -3.08
CA GLN A 337 13.91 -25.55 -4.11
C GLN A 337 14.98 -24.77 -4.88
N THR A 338 16.24 -25.20 -4.71
CA THR A 338 17.44 -24.73 -5.41
C THR A 338 17.26 -24.82 -6.93
N GLY A 339 16.98 -23.67 -7.56
CA GLY A 339 16.76 -23.54 -9.01
C GLY A 339 15.81 -22.38 -9.37
N SER A 340 15.03 -21.88 -8.41
CA SER A 340 14.02 -20.83 -8.59
C SER A 340 14.54 -19.39 -8.37
N TRP A 341 15.83 -19.17 -8.10
CA TRP A 341 16.37 -17.84 -7.77
C TRP A 341 16.22 -16.82 -8.90
N ALA A 342 16.61 -17.18 -10.14
CA ALA A 342 16.52 -16.27 -11.29
C ALA A 342 15.07 -15.99 -11.73
N LEU A 343 14.17 -16.96 -11.56
CA LEU A 343 12.74 -16.78 -11.83
C LEU A 343 12.08 -15.96 -10.71
N GLY A 344 12.48 -16.20 -9.46
CA GLY A 344 12.03 -15.47 -8.29
C GLY A 344 12.42 -13.99 -8.33
N SER A 345 13.63 -13.67 -8.81
CA SER A 345 14.06 -12.26 -8.96
C SER A 345 13.21 -11.51 -9.98
N THR A 346 12.94 -12.06 -11.16
CA THR A 346 12.10 -11.38 -12.17
C THR A 346 10.67 -11.15 -11.68
N PHE A 347 10.08 -12.11 -10.96
CA PHE A 347 8.76 -11.90 -10.37
C PHE A 347 8.76 -10.89 -9.22
N ALA A 348 9.84 -10.84 -8.44
CA ALA A 348 10.02 -9.82 -7.43
C ALA A 348 10.09 -8.42 -8.07
N ASP A 349 10.73 -8.26 -9.24
CA ASP A 349 10.80 -6.97 -9.94
C ASP A 349 9.41 -6.47 -10.37
N PHE A 350 8.57 -7.33 -10.95
CA PHE A 350 7.18 -6.95 -11.30
C PHE A 350 6.34 -6.62 -10.07
N PHE A 351 6.53 -7.37 -8.99
CA PHE A 351 5.88 -7.05 -7.72
C PHE A 351 6.33 -5.68 -7.21
N VAL A 352 7.63 -5.42 -7.17
CA VAL A 352 8.19 -4.12 -6.78
C VAL A 352 7.63 -2.99 -7.63
N MET A 353 7.57 -3.13 -8.95
CA MET A 353 6.93 -2.15 -9.83
C MET A 353 5.46 -1.91 -9.46
N SER A 354 4.70 -2.95 -9.08
CA SER A 354 3.33 -2.76 -8.59
C SER A 354 3.25 -1.98 -7.27
N LEU A 355 4.23 -2.16 -6.38
CA LEU A 355 4.34 -1.39 -5.14
C LEU A 355 4.66 0.08 -5.42
N GLN A 356 5.51 0.34 -6.40
CA GLN A 356 5.83 1.71 -6.86
C GLN A 356 4.58 2.41 -7.37
N THR A 357 3.78 1.76 -8.21
CA THR A 357 2.50 2.33 -8.68
C THR A 357 1.55 2.60 -7.52
N THR A 358 1.53 1.75 -6.49
CA THR A 358 0.74 1.96 -5.28
C THR A 358 1.23 3.18 -4.48
N GLY A 359 2.55 3.33 -4.34
CA GLY A 359 3.14 4.53 -3.74
C GLY A 359 2.81 5.79 -4.55
N GLN A 360 2.90 5.71 -5.87
CA GLN A 360 2.59 6.82 -6.76
C GLN A 360 1.13 7.26 -6.66
N LEU A 361 0.19 6.32 -6.58
CA LEU A 361 -1.23 6.61 -6.32
C LEU A 361 -1.40 7.48 -5.06
N VAL A 362 -0.69 7.14 -3.99
CA VAL A 362 -0.75 7.88 -2.73
C VAL A 362 -0.08 9.24 -2.86
N ALA A 363 1.09 9.31 -3.50
CA ALA A 363 1.85 10.54 -3.74
C ALA A 363 1.06 11.55 -4.58
N ASP A 364 0.48 11.11 -5.69
CA ASP A 364 -0.32 11.93 -6.60
C ASP A 364 -1.59 12.43 -5.91
N THR A 365 -2.32 11.53 -5.24
CA THR A 365 -3.54 11.90 -4.51
C THR A 365 -3.22 12.87 -3.37
N GLY A 366 -2.15 12.60 -2.60
CA GLY A 366 -1.74 13.49 -1.53
C GLY A 366 -1.31 14.85 -2.03
N THR A 367 -0.55 14.91 -3.13
CA THR A 367 -0.15 16.18 -3.76
C THR A 367 -1.37 16.98 -4.21
N ALA A 368 -2.25 16.40 -5.01
CA ALA A 368 -3.38 17.10 -5.60
C ALA A 368 -4.45 17.52 -4.57
N TYR A 369 -4.74 16.68 -3.59
CA TYR A 369 -5.87 16.90 -2.67
C TYR A 369 -5.47 17.41 -1.29
N ILE A 370 -4.19 17.31 -0.91
CA ILE A 370 -3.68 17.81 0.38
C ILE A 370 -2.79 19.02 0.14
N VAL A 371 -1.71 18.86 -0.64
CA VAL A 371 -0.67 19.89 -0.79
C VAL A 371 -1.18 21.07 -1.59
N GLU A 372 -1.67 20.86 -2.82
CA GLU A 372 -2.16 21.94 -3.68
C GLU A 372 -3.26 22.76 -2.97
N ARG A 373 -4.17 22.09 -2.24
CA ARG A 373 -5.19 22.79 -1.45
C ARG A 373 -4.62 23.60 -0.29
N LEU A 374 -3.61 23.08 0.40
CA LEU A 374 -2.95 23.80 1.48
C LEU A 374 -2.24 25.05 0.94
N VAL A 375 -1.63 24.95 -0.26
CA VAL A 375 -1.03 26.08 -0.95
C VAL A 375 -2.09 27.09 -1.42
N ASP A 376 -3.16 26.62 -2.05
CA ASP A 376 -4.27 27.47 -2.54
C ASP A 376 -4.88 28.31 -1.41
N LEU A 377 -5.05 27.73 -0.21
CA LEU A 377 -5.66 28.38 0.94
C LEU A 377 -4.78 29.47 1.56
N ASN A 378 -3.46 29.31 1.51
CA ASN A 378 -2.51 30.16 2.22
C ASN A 378 -1.79 31.16 1.30
N PHE A 379 -1.38 30.71 0.11
CA PHE A 379 -0.54 31.46 -0.82
C PHE A 379 -1.25 31.79 -2.13
N GLY A 380 -2.33 31.08 -2.44
CA GLY A 380 -3.18 31.32 -3.62
C GLY A 380 -2.89 30.37 -4.79
N PRO A 381 -3.82 30.28 -5.76
CA PRO A 381 -3.82 29.23 -6.79
C PRO A 381 -2.76 29.39 -7.88
N ASP A 382 -2.12 30.55 -7.97
CA ASP A 382 -1.06 30.82 -8.96
C ASP A 382 0.34 30.47 -8.44
N VAL A 383 0.45 30.07 -7.16
CA VAL A 383 1.73 29.73 -6.52
C VAL A 383 2.08 28.28 -6.81
N PRO A 384 3.30 27.98 -7.31
CA PRO A 384 3.71 26.60 -7.56
C PRO A 384 3.74 25.81 -6.24
N ALA A 385 3.10 24.64 -6.25
CA ALA A 385 3.03 23.76 -5.11
C ALA A 385 4.17 22.71 -5.13
N PRO A 386 4.75 22.38 -3.96
CA PRO A 386 5.66 21.25 -3.84
C PRO A 386 4.91 19.93 -4.02
N ARG A 387 5.64 18.82 -4.14
CA ARG A 387 5.07 17.49 -4.38
C ARG A 387 5.44 16.51 -3.29
N ILE A 388 4.50 15.64 -2.94
CA ILE A 388 4.80 14.47 -2.13
C ILE A 388 5.49 13.46 -3.03
N VAL A 389 6.67 13.00 -2.63
CA VAL A 389 7.44 11.96 -3.30
C VAL A 389 7.87 10.91 -2.28
N PHE A 390 8.40 9.80 -2.76
CA PHE A 390 8.90 8.74 -1.91
C PHE A 390 10.13 8.10 -2.53
N ASP A 391 10.98 7.53 -1.69
CA ASP A 391 12.14 6.78 -2.14
C ASP A 391 11.72 5.52 -2.90
N GLU A 392 12.52 5.16 -3.90
CA GLU A 392 12.29 4.00 -4.74
C GLU A 392 12.12 2.74 -3.87
N ILE A 393 10.96 2.09 -3.95
CA ILE A 393 10.69 0.82 -3.29
C ILE A 393 11.44 -0.28 -4.04
N GLY A 394 12.22 -1.10 -3.32
CA GLY A 394 12.97 -2.23 -3.90
C GLY A 394 14.48 -2.05 -3.79
N SER A 395 15.23 -2.99 -4.36
CA SER A 395 16.69 -2.88 -4.39
C SER A 395 17.07 -1.78 -5.38
N ARG A 396 17.43 -0.59 -4.86
CA ARG A 396 18.51 0.16 -5.49
C ARG A 396 19.66 -0.84 -5.61
N GLN A 397 20.25 -0.99 -6.80
CA GLN A 397 21.56 -1.65 -6.84
C GLN A 397 22.44 -0.74 -6.01
N ASP A 398 22.74 -1.15 -4.77
CA ASP A 398 23.68 -0.42 -3.93
C ASP A 398 24.90 -0.18 -4.81
N ALA A 399 25.16 1.08 -5.14
CA ALA A 399 26.31 1.43 -5.95
C ALA A 399 27.50 0.91 -5.15
N THR A 400 28.09 -0.20 -5.61
CA THR A 400 29.20 -0.79 -4.88
C THR A 400 30.28 0.27 -4.70
N ALA A 401 31.01 0.24 -3.59
CA ALA A 401 32.10 1.18 -3.37
C ALA A 401 33.05 1.25 -4.59
N LEU A 402 33.17 0.15 -5.34
CA LEU A 402 33.85 0.07 -6.63
C LEU A 402 33.21 0.91 -7.74
N ALA A 403 31.89 0.87 -7.91
CA ALA A 403 31.20 1.71 -8.90
C ALA A 403 31.33 3.21 -8.57
N ILE A 404 31.22 3.59 -7.29
CA ILE A 404 31.41 4.98 -6.85
C ILE A 404 32.86 5.42 -7.10
N GLN A 405 33.84 4.58 -6.75
CA GLN A 405 35.25 4.85 -7.02
C GLN A 405 35.53 5.02 -8.53
N GLN A 406 34.92 4.20 -9.38
CA GLN A 406 35.04 4.33 -10.84
C GLN A 406 34.45 5.65 -11.34
N LEU A 407 33.26 6.04 -10.87
CA LEU A 407 32.62 7.30 -11.27
C LEU A 407 33.45 8.53 -10.84
N ILE A 408 34.04 8.50 -9.65
CA ILE A 408 34.98 9.55 -9.19
C ILE A 408 36.24 9.54 -10.06
N SER A 409 36.81 8.37 -10.36
CA SER A 409 38.06 8.24 -11.12
C SER A 409 37.97 8.73 -12.57
N VAL A 410 36.79 8.57 -13.20
CA VAL A 410 36.51 9.03 -14.58
C VAL A 410 36.05 10.49 -14.60
N GLY A 411 35.86 11.11 -13.43
CA GLY A 411 35.36 12.48 -13.31
C GLY A 411 33.87 12.63 -13.62
N ALA A 412 33.12 11.52 -13.66
CA ALA A 412 31.67 11.53 -13.86
C ALA A 412 30.91 11.94 -12.59
N LEU A 413 31.52 11.77 -11.41
CA LEU A 413 30.98 12.19 -10.12
C LEU A 413 31.99 13.12 -9.43
N VAL A 414 31.54 14.31 -9.04
CA VAL A 414 32.35 15.26 -8.26
C VAL A 414 32.03 15.05 -6.78
N PRO A 415 33.02 14.75 -5.92
CA PRO A 415 32.81 14.61 -4.49
C PRO A 415 32.62 15.99 -3.84
N ASP A 416 31.39 16.49 -3.86
CA ASP A 416 30.94 17.66 -3.10
C ASP A 416 30.17 17.23 -1.83
N ARG A 417 29.88 18.19 -0.95
CA ARG A 417 29.21 17.91 0.34
C ARG A 417 27.86 17.22 0.17
N ARG A 418 27.09 17.63 -0.85
CA ARG A 418 25.77 17.03 -1.17
C ARG A 418 25.91 15.59 -1.66
N THR A 419 26.85 15.33 -2.55
CA THR A 419 27.13 13.97 -3.03
C THR A 419 27.66 13.08 -1.92
N GLU A 420 28.53 13.60 -1.05
CA GLU A 420 29.02 12.86 0.13
C GLU A 420 27.86 12.48 1.06
N GLN A 421 26.97 13.41 1.36
CA GLN A 421 25.81 13.16 2.23
C GLN A 421 24.84 12.16 1.59
N ALA A 422 24.53 12.30 0.30
CA ALA A 422 23.68 11.36 -0.44
C ALA A 422 24.28 9.94 -0.45
N ILE A 423 25.61 9.81 -0.61
CA ILE A 423 26.30 8.51 -0.54
C ILE A 423 26.21 7.94 0.87
N ARG A 424 26.46 8.74 1.92
CA ARG A 424 26.36 8.28 3.31
C ARG A 424 24.97 7.78 3.64
N GLU A 425 23.94 8.52 3.25
CA GLU A 425 22.54 8.11 3.41
C GLU A 425 22.24 6.81 2.67
N SER A 426 22.66 6.69 1.40
CA SER A 426 22.45 5.48 0.60
C SER A 426 23.15 4.24 1.17
N MET A 427 24.30 4.42 1.82
CA MET A 427 25.13 3.33 2.37
C MET A 427 24.90 3.10 3.87
N GLY A 428 23.96 3.83 4.49
CA GLY A 428 23.68 3.75 5.92
C GLY A 428 24.85 4.16 6.82
N LEU A 429 25.75 5.02 6.32
CA LEU A 429 26.89 5.55 7.07
C LEU A 429 26.45 6.70 7.98
N PRO A 430 27.10 6.89 9.14
CA PRO A 430 26.80 8.01 10.02
C PRO A 430 27.00 9.36 9.31
N ALA A 431 26.17 10.33 9.67
CA ALA A 431 26.32 11.72 9.25
C ALA A 431 27.70 12.26 9.67
N LYS A 432 28.27 13.13 8.84
CA LYS A 432 29.56 13.77 9.11
C LYS A 432 29.37 14.78 10.24
N GLU A 433 30.23 14.76 11.26
CA GLU A 433 30.09 15.71 12.36
C GLU A 433 30.21 17.17 11.87
N PRO A 434 29.36 18.08 12.37
CA PRO A 434 29.40 19.49 11.97
C PRO A 434 30.76 20.10 12.37
N GLY A 435 31.55 20.48 11.37
CA GLY A 435 32.88 21.07 11.54
C GLY A 435 34.07 20.19 11.11
N ALA A 436 33.83 18.96 10.62
CA ALA A 436 34.89 18.15 10.03
C ALA A 436 35.33 18.75 8.67
N ALA A 437 36.64 19.00 8.51
CA ALA A 437 37.21 19.64 7.33
C ALA A 437 36.83 18.92 6.01
N ASP A 438 36.51 19.70 4.97
CA ASP A 438 36.31 19.17 3.63
C ASP A 438 37.66 18.85 2.96
N PRO A 439 37.83 17.66 2.36
CA PRO A 439 39.08 17.29 1.69
C PRO A 439 39.40 18.09 0.40
N GLY A 440 38.54 19.04 0.01
CA GLY A 440 38.51 19.65 -1.32
C GLY A 440 39.50 20.79 -1.60
N GLU A 441 40.22 21.32 -0.61
CA GLU A 441 41.15 22.44 -0.81
C GLU A 441 42.52 22.17 -0.16
N THR A 442 43.27 21.19 -0.66
CA THR A 442 44.75 21.21 -0.82
C THR A 442 45.29 19.81 -1.09
N ALA A 443 45.31 19.42 -2.36
CA ALA A 443 46.23 18.39 -2.81
C ALA A 443 46.70 18.72 -4.24
N GLN A 444 47.59 19.71 -4.35
CA GLN A 444 48.44 19.80 -5.52
C GLN A 444 49.32 18.54 -5.57
N PRO A 445 49.43 17.84 -6.72
CA PRO A 445 50.33 16.70 -6.84
C PRO A 445 51.77 17.19 -6.65
N GLN A 446 52.41 16.78 -5.56
CA GLN A 446 53.83 17.05 -5.34
C GLN A 446 54.63 16.36 -6.45
N GLN A 447 55.20 17.18 -7.34
CA GLN A 447 56.26 16.78 -8.24
C GLN A 447 57.47 16.34 -7.40
N GLY A 448 57.93 15.11 -7.62
CA GLY A 448 59.14 14.59 -6.99
C GLY A 448 60.36 15.42 -7.39
N ALA A 449 61.04 15.96 -6.38
CA ALA A 449 62.36 16.57 -6.54
C ALA A 449 63.45 15.47 -6.56
N PRO A 450 64.58 15.70 -7.26
CA PRO A 450 65.54 14.67 -7.63
C PRO A 450 66.47 14.27 -6.47
N VAL A 451 66.89 13.00 -6.48
CA VAL A 451 67.85 12.42 -5.55
C VAL A 451 69.26 12.77 -6.02
N ASP A 452 69.96 13.64 -5.30
CA ASP A 452 71.41 13.81 -5.44
C ASP A 452 72.13 12.68 -4.67
N GLY A 453 73.09 12.06 -5.36
CA GLY A 453 73.90 10.95 -4.86
C GLY A 453 75.18 11.41 -4.16
N ASP A 454 75.55 10.64 -3.14
CA ASP A 454 76.90 10.51 -2.60
C ASP A 454 76.94 9.07 -2.02
N GLY A 455 77.73 8.11 -2.49
CA GLY A 455 79.16 8.19 -2.75
C GLY A 455 79.88 7.31 -1.71
N SER A 456 79.81 5.98 -1.83
CA SER A 456 80.78 5.07 -1.20
C SER A 456 80.87 3.76 -1.98
N ASP A 457 82.06 3.56 -2.55
CA ASP A 457 82.47 2.48 -3.44
C ASP A 457 82.87 1.23 -2.60
N PRO A 458 82.23 0.06 -2.80
CA PRO A 458 82.54 -1.15 -2.07
C PRO A 458 83.56 -1.99 -2.84
N ASN A 459 84.83 -1.59 -2.84
CA ASN A 459 85.92 -2.47 -3.30
C ASN A 459 87.26 -2.12 -2.65
N GLU A 460 87.41 -2.46 -1.36
CA GLU A 460 88.73 -2.51 -0.72
C GLU A 460 88.95 -3.92 -0.09
N PRO A 461 90.07 -4.60 -0.36
CA PRO A 461 90.27 -6.00 0.04
C PRO A 461 90.83 -6.14 1.47
N GLN A 462 90.33 -7.13 2.21
CA GLN A 462 90.86 -7.53 3.52
C GLN A 462 91.92 -8.62 3.37
N GLU A 463 93.14 -8.38 3.88
CA GLU A 463 94.12 -9.42 4.24
C GLU A 463 94.03 -9.73 5.75
N PRO A 464 94.32 -10.97 6.19
CA PRO A 464 94.07 -11.42 7.55
C PRO A 464 95.34 -11.43 8.43
N ASP A 465 95.17 -11.30 9.75
CA ASP A 465 96.05 -12.00 10.71
C ASP A 465 95.44 -12.10 12.13
N GLN A 466 95.11 -13.36 12.49
CA GLN A 466 95.17 -14.09 13.77
C GLN A 466 93.96 -14.98 14.04
#